data_AF-A0A485B538-F1
#
_entry.id   AF-A0A485B538-F1
#
_cell.length_a   1.000
_cell.length_b   1.000
_cell.length_c   1.000
_cell.angle_alpha   90.00
_cell.angle_beta   90.00
_cell.angle_gamma   90.00
#
_symmetry.space_group_name_H-M   'P 1'
#
loop_
_entity.id
_entity.type
_entity.pdbx_description
1 polymer ?
#
loop_
_entity_poly.entity_id
_entity_poly.type
_entity_poly.pdbx_seq_one_letter_code
_entity_poly.pdbx_strand_id
1 'polypeptide(L)'
;MHTTTNELDLTPHFALEGGQPFKDRRATMPWRGAIPIAKDKLAQTWLNVLSQATPARKRLLYLHIPFCATHCTFCGFYQNRYEEDSCTRYTDALLREIEMEADSVLHQSAPIHAVYFGGGTPSALSARDLARIITALRERLPLAPDW
;
A
#
# COMPACT_ATOMS: atom_id res chain seq x y z
N MET A 1 -51.76 -0.50 -18.08
CA MET A 1 -51.00 0.26 -17.06
C MET A 1 -50.45 -0.73 -16.04
N HIS A 2 -49.18 -1.12 -16.16
CA HIS A 2 -48.49 -1.92 -15.15
C HIS A 2 -47.19 -1.21 -14.79
N THR A 3 -47.24 -0.45 -13.70
CA THR A 3 -46.06 0.07 -13.00
C THR A 3 -45.66 -0.97 -11.96
N THR A 4 -44.66 -1.79 -12.27
CA THR A 4 -43.98 -2.62 -11.28
C THR A 4 -43.05 -1.73 -10.47
N THR A 5 -43.48 -1.37 -9.26
CA THR A 5 -42.63 -0.75 -8.25
C THR A 5 -41.59 -1.80 -7.83
N ASN A 6 -40.36 -1.65 -8.28
CA ASN A 6 -39.25 -2.51 -7.88
C ASN A 6 -38.78 -2.06 -6.49
N GLU A 7 -39.47 -2.48 -5.44
CA GLU A 7 -39.06 -2.22 -4.06
C GLU A 7 -37.83 -3.08 -3.73
N LEU A 8 -36.69 -2.42 -3.55
CA LEU A 8 -35.45 -3.04 -3.12
C LEU A 8 -35.57 -3.42 -1.64
N ASP A 9 -35.61 -4.72 -1.33
CA ASP A 9 -35.54 -5.22 0.05
C ASP A 9 -34.10 -5.10 0.58
N LEU A 10 -33.91 -4.20 1.54
CA LEU A 10 -32.63 -3.94 2.21
C LEU A 10 -32.50 -4.63 3.57
N THR A 11 -33.54 -5.32 4.03
CA THR A 11 -33.59 -6.01 5.33
C THR A 11 -32.41 -6.95 5.57
N PRO A 12 -31.89 -7.69 4.57
CA PRO A 12 -30.71 -8.55 4.77
C PRO A 12 -29.42 -7.81 5.16
N HIS A 13 -29.35 -6.50 4.91
CA HIS A 13 -28.19 -5.66 5.19
C HIS A 13 -28.30 -4.88 6.51
N PHE A 14 -29.43 -5.00 7.22
CA PHE A 14 -29.60 -4.36 8.51
C PHE A 14 -28.72 -5.02 9.59
N ALA A 15 -28.27 -4.18 10.52
CA ALA A 15 -27.49 -4.65 11.66
C ALA A 15 -28.37 -5.47 12.60
N LEU A 16 -27.93 -6.69 12.94
CA LEU A 16 -28.54 -7.52 13.96
C LEU A 16 -28.13 -7.06 15.36
N GLU A 17 -29.01 -7.21 16.33
CA GLU A 17 -28.67 -7.03 17.73
C GLU A 17 -27.72 -8.14 18.22
N GLY A 18 -26.70 -7.78 19.01
CA GLY A 18 -25.72 -8.72 19.58
C GLY A 18 -24.27 -8.52 19.11
N GLY A 19 -23.43 -9.55 19.29
CA GLY A 19 -21.98 -9.43 19.12
C GLY A 19 -21.46 -9.38 17.68
N GLN A 20 -22.21 -9.89 16.70
CA GLN A 20 -21.85 -9.86 15.28
C GLN A 20 -23.00 -9.24 14.46
N PRO A 21 -23.07 -7.89 14.40
CA PRO A 21 -24.21 -7.19 13.82
C PRO A 21 -24.39 -7.44 12.31
N PHE A 22 -23.38 -7.93 11.60
CA PHE A 22 -23.50 -8.27 10.18
C PHE A 22 -23.03 -9.70 9.98
N LYS A 23 -23.92 -10.58 9.48
CA LYS A 23 -23.66 -12.03 9.31
C LYS A 23 -22.40 -12.31 8.48
N ASP A 24 -22.18 -11.49 7.45
CA ASP A 24 -21.03 -11.63 6.55
C ASP A 24 -19.76 -10.90 7.02
N ARG A 25 -19.85 -10.10 8.10
CA ARG A 25 -18.69 -9.38 8.62
C ARG A 25 -17.79 -10.33 9.38
N ARG A 26 -16.77 -10.82 8.69
CA ARG A 26 -15.65 -11.55 9.30
C ARG A 26 -14.57 -10.56 9.70
N ALA A 27 -14.02 -10.73 10.91
CA ALA A 27 -12.80 -10.02 11.28
C ALA A 27 -11.63 -10.59 10.46
N THR A 28 -11.26 -9.92 9.36
CA THR A 28 -10.08 -10.23 8.56
C THR A 28 -8.84 -9.65 9.23
N MET A 29 -8.61 -10.03 10.48
CA MET A 29 -7.42 -9.58 11.18
C MET A 29 -6.18 -10.19 10.49
N PRO A 30 -5.19 -9.38 10.05
CA PRO A 30 -4.05 -9.85 9.26
C PRO A 30 -3.26 -11.00 9.90
N TRP A 31 -3.33 -11.15 11.22
CA TRP A 31 -2.62 -12.19 11.97
C TRP A 31 -3.32 -13.54 12.00
N ARG A 32 -4.62 -13.64 11.66
CA ARG A 32 -5.32 -14.94 11.59
C ARG A 32 -4.89 -15.65 10.30
N GLY A 33 -3.72 -16.28 10.33
CA GLY A 33 -3.16 -17.06 9.23
C GLY A 33 -1.72 -16.68 8.85
N ALA A 34 -1.16 -15.61 9.42
CA ALA A 34 0.24 -15.28 9.22
C ALA A 34 1.13 -16.20 10.06
N ILE A 35 2.03 -16.95 9.41
CA ILE A 35 3.05 -17.76 10.07
C ILE A 35 4.33 -16.91 10.16
N PRO A 36 4.82 -16.58 11.37
CA PRO A 36 6.07 -15.85 11.52
C PRO A 36 7.22 -16.57 10.83
N ILE A 37 8.02 -15.84 10.06
CA ILE A 37 9.23 -16.37 9.42
C ILE A 37 10.37 -16.30 10.45
N ALA A 38 11.09 -17.41 10.63
CA ALA A 38 12.25 -17.47 11.50
C ALA A 38 13.36 -16.51 10.99
N LYS A 39 14.07 -15.84 11.91
CA LYS A 39 15.01 -14.75 11.57
C LYS A 39 16.10 -15.18 10.58
N ASP A 40 16.61 -16.39 10.74
CA ASP A 40 17.61 -17.01 9.86
C ASP A 40 17.09 -17.26 8.44
N LYS A 41 15.77 -17.39 8.27
CA LYS A 41 15.12 -17.64 6.98
C LYS A 41 14.62 -16.38 6.29
N LEU A 42 14.65 -15.21 6.94
CA LEU A 42 14.08 -13.98 6.38
C LEU A 42 14.70 -13.61 5.03
N ALA A 43 16.03 -13.55 4.97
CA ALA A 43 16.75 -13.17 3.75
C ALA A 43 16.46 -14.14 2.60
N GLN A 44 16.54 -15.46 2.86
CA GLN A 44 16.25 -16.46 1.84
C GLN A 44 14.78 -16.41 1.38
N THR A 45 13.85 -16.20 2.32
CA THR A 45 12.43 -16.09 1.98
C THR A 45 12.16 -14.87 1.12
N TRP A 46 12.79 -13.73 1.42
CA TRP A 46 12.70 -12.53 0.62
C TRP A 46 13.27 -12.71 -0.79
N LEU A 47 14.45 -13.31 -0.91
CA LEU A 47 15.05 -13.66 -2.21
C LEU A 47 14.16 -14.60 -3.03
N ASN A 48 13.50 -15.56 -2.38
CA ASN A 48 12.54 -16.43 -3.04
C ASN A 48 11.32 -15.67 -3.58
N VAL A 49 10.88 -14.61 -2.89
CA VAL A 49 9.79 -13.74 -3.36
C VAL A 49 10.26 -12.90 -4.54
N LEU A 50 11.43 -12.27 -4.45
CA LEU A 50 12.00 -11.44 -5.51
C LEU A 50 12.31 -12.20 -6.80
N SER A 51 12.57 -13.51 -6.70
CA SER A 51 12.88 -14.38 -7.87
C SER A 51 11.63 -14.97 -8.55
N GLN A 52 10.43 -14.69 -8.06
CA GLN A 52 9.19 -15.20 -8.65
C GLN A 52 8.51 -14.14 -9.53
N ALA A 53 8.03 -14.55 -10.70
CA ALA A 53 7.22 -13.69 -11.55
C ALA A 53 5.85 -13.43 -10.92
N THR A 54 5.31 -12.23 -11.16
CA THR A 54 3.99 -11.85 -10.66
C THR A 54 2.89 -12.58 -11.45
N PRO A 55 1.79 -13.01 -10.82
CA PRO A 55 0.63 -13.53 -11.54
C PRO A 55 0.05 -12.51 -12.53
N ALA A 56 -0.63 -12.98 -13.58
CA ALA A 56 -1.23 -12.14 -14.63
C ALA A 56 -2.46 -11.35 -14.11
N ARG A 57 -2.20 -10.31 -13.31
CA ARG A 57 -3.21 -9.39 -12.76
C ARG A 57 -2.64 -7.97 -12.70
N LYS A 58 -3.53 -6.97 -12.66
CA LYS A 58 -3.10 -5.58 -12.45
C LYS A 58 -2.36 -5.44 -11.12
N ARG A 59 -1.28 -4.65 -11.15
CA ARG A 59 -0.39 -4.40 -10.03
C ARG A 59 -0.42 -2.93 -9.66
N LEU A 60 -0.24 -2.65 -8.38
CA LEU A 60 -0.02 -1.30 -7.87
C LEU A 60 1.20 -1.31 -6.95
N LEU A 61 1.87 -0.17 -6.89
CA LEU A 61 2.90 0.12 -5.90
C LEU A 61 2.29 1.04 -4.83
N TYR A 62 2.54 0.73 -3.56
CA TYR A 62 2.15 1.58 -2.46
C TYR A 62 3.41 2.05 -1.73
N LEU A 63 3.63 3.36 -1.72
CA LEU A 63 4.70 4.00 -0.98
C LEU A 63 4.15 4.59 0.31
N HIS A 64 4.74 4.14 1.40
CA HIS A 64 4.31 4.50 2.73
C HIS A 64 5.14 5.67 3.27
N ILE A 65 4.56 6.87 3.34
CA ILE A 65 5.21 8.09 3.84
C ILE A 65 4.90 8.25 5.35
N PRO A 66 5.89 8.06 6.24
CA PRO A 66 5.65 7.96 7.67
C PRO A 66 5.72 9.30 8.40
N PHE A 67 5.39 10.42 7.75
CA PHE A 67 5.49 11.77 8.33
C PHE A 67 4.17 12.51 8.24
N CYS A 68 3.82 13.28 9.27
CA CYS A 68 2.64 14.14 9.29
C CYS A 68 3.05 15.61 9.33
N ALA A 69 2.38 16.46 8.56
CA ALA A 69 2.58 17.92 8.63
C ALA A 69 2.21 18.45 10.03
N THR A 70 1.13 17.90 10.60
CA THR A 70 0.64 18.22 11.95
C THR A 70 0.21 16.95 12.67
N HIS A 71 0.39 16.91 13.99
CA HIS A 71 -0.13 15.81 14.81
C HIS A 71 -1.62 16.00 15.08
N CYS A 72 -2.44 15.05 14.63
CA CYS A 72 -3.88 15.06 14.85
C CYS A 72 -4.24 14.27 16.11
N THR A 73 -5.01 14.87 17.02
CA THR A 73 -5.40 14.25 18.29
C THR A 73 -6.27 12.99 18.14
N PHE A 74 -6.96 12.85 17.01
CA PHE A 74 -7.79 11.69 16.68
C PHE A 74 -7.07 10.61 15.86
N CYS A 75 -5.83 10.86 15.43
CA CYS A 75 -5.12 9.94 14.54
C CYS A 75 -4.48 8.79 15.33
N GLY A 76 -4.95 7.56 15.06
CA GLY A 76 -4.35 6.33 15.61
C GLY A 76 -3.22 5.73 14.77
N PHE A 77 -2.74 6.44 13.74
CA PHE A 77 -1.75 5.93 12.78
C PHE A 77 -0.34 6.46 13.05
N TYR A 78 -0.03 7.69 12.63
CA TYR A 78 1.34 8.21 12.60
C TYR A 78 1.49 9.48 13.43
N GLN A 79 2.59 9.52 14.19
CA GLN A 79 2.91 10.62 15.09
C GLN A 79 4.24 11.30 14.78
N ASN A 80 4.99 10.83 13.78
CA ASN A 80 6.24 11.47 13.39
C ASN A 80 5.94 12.82 12.76
N ARG A 81 6.42 13.88 13.41
CA ARG A 81 6.33 15.23 12.89
C ARG A 81 7.25 15.37 11.68
N TYR A 82 6.79 16.13 10.68
CA TYR A 82 7.63 16.56 9.58
C TYR A 82 8.87 17.31 10.08
N GLU A 83 10.03 16.88 9.60
CA GLU A 83 11.32 17.54 9.73
C GLU A 83 12.09 17.30 8.44
N GLU A 84 12.67 18.36 7.87
CA GLU A 84 13.25 18.32 6.52
C GLU A 84 14.40 17.31 6.39
N ASP A 85 15.30 17.25 7.37
CA ASP A 85 16.42 16.29 7.37
C ASP A 85 15.91 14.84 7.46
N SER A 86 14.97 14.59 8.37
CA SER A 86 14.33 13.27 8.53
C SER A 86 13.62 12.81 7.25
N CYS A 87 12.95 13.73 6.54
CA CYS A 87 12.29 13.44 5.27
C CYS A 87 13.30 13.15 4.16
N THR A 88 14.38 13.94 4.08
CA THR A 88 15.45 13.75 3.10
C THR A 88 16.12 12.39 3.30
N ARG A 89 16.47 12.05 4.55
CA ARG A 89 17.07 10.76 4.91
C ARG A 89 16.15 9.58 4.60
N TYR A 90 14.85 9.73 4.85
CA TYR A 90 13.86 8.73 4.45
C TYR A 90 13.82 8.56 2.93
N THR A 91 13.78 9.66 2.18
CA THR A 91 13.79 9.63 0.71
C THR A 91 15.04 8.94 0.18
N ASP A 92 16.21 9.22 0.75
CA ASP A 92 17.47 8.57 0.35
C ASP A 92 17.45 7.06 0.61
N ALA A 93 16.91 6.65 1.77
CA ALA A 93 16.77 5.24 2.12
C ALA A 93 15.78 4.51 1.19
N LEU A 94 14.64 5.14 0.89
CA LEU A 94 13.62 4.62 -0.03
C LEU A 94 14.19 4.46 -1.45
N LEU A 95 14.93 5.45 -1.93
CA LEU A 95 15.56 5.37 -3.25
C LEU A 95 16.56 4.21 -3.31
N ARG A 96 17.36 4.02 -2.25
CA ARG A 96 18.30 2.89 -2.17
C ARG A 96 17.58 1.54 -2.15
N GLU A 97 16.46 1.43 -1.45
CA GLU A 97 15.62 0.22 -1.44
C GLU A 97 15.08 -0.09 -2.84
N ILE A 98 14.55 0.92 -3.54
CA ILE A 98 14.10 0.77 -4.94
C ILE A 98 15.26 0.27 -5.81
N GLU A 99 16.44 0.88 -5.70
CA GLU A 99 17.61 0.47 -6.49
C GLU A 99 18.07 -0.96 -6.21
N MET A 100 17.97 -1.42 -4.96
CA MET A 100 18.37 -2.77 -4.58
C MET A 100 17.46 -3.86 -5.18
N GLU A 101 16.19 -3.54 -5.43
CA GLU A 101 15.19 -4.55 -5.78
C GLU A 101 14.56 -4.39 -7.17
N ALA A 102 14.74 -3.23 -7.80
CA ALA A 102 14.11 -2.91 -9.09
C ALA A 102 14.37 -3.97 -10.15
N ASP A 103 15.60 -4.50 -10.23
CA ASP A 103 16.00 -5.46 -11.27
C ASP A 103 15.58 -6.91 -10.97
N SER A 104 14.84 -7.15 -9.88
CA SER A 104 14.34 -8.48 -9.54
C SER A 104 13.29 -9.00 -10.53
N VAL A 105 13.16 -10.33 -10.63
CA VAL A 105 12.16 -10.99 -11.46
C VAL A 105 10.75 -10.53 -11.08
N LEU A 106 10.46 -10.39 -9.78
CA LEU A 106 9.17 -9.91 -9.30
C LEU A 106 8.85 -8.53 -9.85
N HIS A 107 9.74 -7.55 -9.70
CA HIS A 107 9.48 -6.18 -10.13
C HIS A 107 9.38 -6.07 -11.66
N GLN A 108 10.27 -6.75 -12.40
CA GLN A 108 10.34 -6.65 -13.86
C GLN A 108 9.32 -7.53 -14.62
N SER A 109 8.72 -8.53 -13.98
CA SER A 109 7.85 -9.52 -14.66
C SER A 109 6.56 -8.99 -15.30
N ALA A 110 6.04 -7.84 -14.89
CA ALA A 110 4.80 -7.28 -15.44
C ALA A 110 4.62 -5.78 -15.12
N PRO A 111 3.90 -5.00 -15.95
CA PRO A 111 3.70 -3.58 -15.70
C PRO A 111 2.97 -3.23 -14.39
N ILE A 112 3.37 -2.13 -13.76
CA ILE A 112 2.74 -1.53 -12.59
C ILE A 112 1.75 -0.46 -13.06
N HIS A 113 0.47 -0.62 -12.73
CA HIS A 113 -0.62 0.17 -13.30
C HIS A 113 -1.00 1.40 -12.46
N ALA A 114 -0.54 1.43 -11.20
CA ALA A 114 -0.83 2.55 -10.31
C ALA A 114 0.27 2.68 -9.26
N VAL A 115 0.57 3.91 -8.88
CA VAL A 115 1.47 4.24 -7.77
C VAL A 115 0.66 5.06 -6.77
N TYR A 116 0.53 4.55 -5.56
CA TYR A 116 -0.18 5.20 -4.46
C TYR A 116 0.80 5.68 -3.42
N PHE A 117 0.67 6.94 -3.03
CA PHE A 117 1.36 7.50 -1.88
C PHE A 117 0.36 7.59 -0.72
N GLY A 118 0.69 7.00 0.42
CA GLY A 118 -0.15 7.05 1.61
C GLY A 118 0.66 7.09 2.89
N GLY A 119 -0.01 6.94 4.03
CA GLY A 119 0.60 6.96 5.35
C GLY A 119 0.17 8.18 6.16
N GLY A 120 1.11 9.01 6.59
CA GLY A 120 0.82 10.28 7.24
C GLY A 120 0.28 11.31 6.25
N THR A 121 1.13 12.25 5.86
CA THR A 121 0.82 13.32 4.92
C THR A 121 1.83 13.25 3.78
N PRO A 122 1.58 12.49 2.70
CA PRO A 122 2.52 12.40 1.58
C PRO A 122 2.90 13.75 0.98
N SER A 123 1.96 14.70 0.98
CA SER A 123 2.17 16.08 0.54
C SER A 123 3.05 16.92 1.47
N ALA A 124 3.46 16.39 2.64
CA ALA A 124 4.43 17.04 3.50
C ALA A 124 5.87 16.89 2.97
N LEU A 125 6.14 15.88 2.14
CA LEU A 125 7.44 15.78 1.47
C LEU A 125 7.68 17.01 0.59
N SER A 126 8.93 17.44 0.53
CA SER A 126 9.30 18.55 -0.36
C SER A 126 9.02 18.16 -1.82
N ALA A 127 8.69 19.16 -2.65
CA ALA A 127 8.51 18.92 -4.09
C ALA A 127 9.76 18.29 -4.73
N ARG A 128 10.95 18.65 -4.22
CA ARG A 128 12.23 18.06 -4.63
C ARG A 128 12.27 16.56 -4.34
N ASP A 129 11.92 16.14 -3.12
CA ASP A 129 11.95 14.72 -2.74
C ASP A 129 10.89 13.89 -3.46
N LEU A 130 9.68 14.43 -3.60
CA LEU A 130 8.64 13.79 -4.41
C LEU A 130 9.10 13.60 -5.86
N ALA A 131 9.71 14.62 -6.46
CA ALA A 131 10.24 14.52 -7.81
C ALA A 131 11.33 13.45 -7.94
N ARG A 132 12.24 13.35 -6.95
CA ARG A 132 13.28 12.30 -6.92
C ARG A 132 12.67 10.91 -6.88
N ILE A 133 11.68 10.68 -6.02
CA ILE A 133 10.99 9.38 -5.89
C ILE A 133 10.29 9.03 -7.22
N ILE A 134 9.47 9.94 -7.76
CA ILE A 134 8.73 9.70 -9.01
C ILE A 134 9.69 9.42 -10.17
N THR A 135 10.79 10.16 -10.26
CA THR A 135 11.82 9.97 -11.29
C THR A 135 12.43 8.57 -11.20
N ALA A 136 12.87 8.17 -10.01
CA ALA A 136 13.44 6.84 -9.81
C ALA A 136 12.46 5.71 -10.13
N LEU A 137 11.18 5.86 -9.74
CA LEU A 137 10.14 4.86 -10.09
C LEU A 137 9.94 4.75 -11.60
N ARG A 138 9.90 5.88 -12.32
CA ARG A 138 9.76 5.89 -13.79
C ARG A 138 10.98 5.29 -14.50
N GLU A 139 12.17 5.49 -13.96
CA GLU A 139 13.42 5.01 -14.57
C GLU A 139 13.69 3.53 -14.27
N ARG A 140 13.30 3.04 -13.09
CA ARG A 140 13.72 1.70 -12.60
C ARG A 140 12.63 0.64 -12.69
N LEU A 141 11.35 1.02 -12.68
CA LEU A 141 10.24 0.07 -12.66
C LEU A 141 9.44 0.10 -13.97
N PRO A 142 8.89 -1.04 -14.42
CA PRO A 142 8.05 -1.09 -15.61
C PRO A 142 6.67 -0.50 -15.30
N LEU A 143 6.55 0.83 -15.33
CA LEU A 143 5.24 1.48 -15.18
C LEU A 143 4.41 1.29 -16.46
N ALA A 144 3.14 0.94 -16.28
CA ALA A 144 2.21 0.87 -17.39
C ALA A 144 2.02 2.27 -18.00
N PRO A 145 1.88 2.38 -19.33
CA PRO A 145 1.54 3.64 -19.94
C PRO A 145 0.12 4.09 -19.57
N ASP A 146 -0.11 5.40 -19.60
CA ASP A 146 -1.42 6.01 -19.32
C ASP A 146 -2.38 6.03 -20.54
N TRP A 147 -2.02 5.40 -21.66
CA TRP A 147 -2.75 5.47 -22.94
C TRP A 147 -3.59 4.24 -23.26
#